data_AF-A0A1X7JK81-F1
#
_entry.id   AF-A0A1X7JK81-F1
#
_cell.length_a   1.000
_cell.length_b   1.000
_cell.length_c   1.000
_cell.angle_alpha   90.00
_cell.angle_beta   90.00
_cell.angle_gamma   90.00
#
_symmetry.space_group_name_H-M   'P 1'
#
loop_
_entity.id
_entity.type
_entity.pdbx_description
1 polymer ?
#
loop_
_entity_poly.entity_id
_entity_poly.type
_entity_poly.pdbx_seq_one_letter_code
_entity_poly.pdbx_strand_id
1 'polypeptide(L)'
;MNKAMRNIVLSALFVLCLSSAPSYGMNYIAEPVLVTQPAYSGMSFYVYRPYNMPAGWFVTYDGYPVTRSSAGNWVYGVQGGAGVYLASGYVVGSVVPMSVPQLVTVVQPQMTETQPVMMEPQMMVAPQATVLPSVPGWLANDNFTVVSKWGRMIDRMAVLHRPRLPLAWKGDKPEVIYGWTGKSWYQMRCREGESPAETLKRHVYELTRMANQNNFKWNDSDTSVLASQSPVWGYLWMGRIAPINL
;
A
#
# COMPACT_ATOMS: atom_id res chain seq x y z
N MET A 1 57.09 -53.12 -22.40
CA MET A 1 56.84 -52.87 -20.96
C MET A 1 57.94 -51.97 -20.44
N ASN A 2 57.56 -50.93 -19.67
CA ASN A 2 58.38 -50.00 -18.85
C ASN A 2 58.56 -48.55 -19.33
N LYS A 3 57.89 -47.68 -18.57
CA LYS A 3 58.11 -46.24 -18.33
C LYS A 3 59.58 -45.94 -17.95
N ALA A 4 60.14 -44.81 -18.40
CA ALA A 4 60.45 -43.64 -17.55
C ALA A 4 61.47 -42.65 -18.18
N MET A 5 61.14 -41.35 -18.10
CA MET A 5 62.02 -40.15 -17.94
C MET A 5 62.98 -39.78 -19.10
N ARG A 6 63.21 -38.51 -19.50
CA ARG A 6 63.30 -37.25 -18.74
C ARG A 6 63.43 -36.04 -19.72
N ASN A 7 63.10 -34.83 -19.23
CA ASN A 7 63.41 -33.46 -19.74
C ASN A 7 62.34 -32.81 -20.67
N ILE A 8 61.52 -31.82 -20.26
CA ILE A 8 61.76 -30.38 -19.88
C ILE A 8 62.27 -29.59 -21.11
N VAL A 9 61.71 -28.48 -21.65
CA VAL A 9 60.63 -27.50 -21.33
C VAL A 9 60.41 -26.61 -22.60
N LEU A 10 59.40 -25.72 -22.59
CA LEU A 10 59.04 -24.60 -23.49
C LEU A 10 58.01 -24.97 -24.58
N SER A 11 56.77 -24.49 -24.55
CA SER A 11 56.41 -23.06 -24.55
C SER A 11 54.88 -22.87 -24.61
N ALA A 12 54.43 -21.66 -24.27
CA ALA A 12 53.08 -21.09 -24.36
C ALA A 12 52.18 -21.21 -23.10
N LEU A 13 52.43 -20.32 -22.12
CA LEU A 13 51.42 -19.88 -21.16
C LEU A 13 51.07 -18.41 -21.49
N PHE A 14 49.95 -18.20 -22.18
CA PHE A 14 49.37 -16.87 -22.39
C PHE A 14 48.47 -16.58 -21.17
N VAL A 15 49.03 -15.94 -20.15
CA VAL A 15 48.27 -15.51 -18.97
C VAL A 15 47.48 -14.27 -19.37
N LEU A 16 46.18 -14.46 -19.59
CA LEU A 16 45.22 -13.35 -19.70
C LEU A 16 45.07 -12.75 -18.30
N CYS A 17 45.73 -11.61 -18.05
CA CYS A 17 45.43 -10.76 -16.90
C CYS A 17 44.03 -10.16 -17.09
N LEU A 18 42.99 -10.85 -16.61
CA LEU A 18 41.72 -10.19 -16.29
C LEU A 18 41.94 -9.36 -15.03
N SER A 19 42.32 -8.10 -15.22
CA SER A 19 42.17 -7.08 -14.20
C SER A 19 40.68 -6.94 -13.85
N SER A 20 40.30 -7.39 -12.65
CA SER A 20 39.02 -7.06 -12.05
C SER A 20 38.98 -5.55 -11.80
N ALA A 21 38.37 -4.81 -12.73
CA ALA A 21 38.01 -3.43 -12.45
C ALA A 21 37.05 -3.43 -11.25
N PRO A 22 37.24 -2.57 -10.24
CA PRO A 22 36.23 -2.38 -9.23
C PRO A 22 34.96 -1.91 -9.95
N SER A 23 33.88 -2.71 -9.87
CA SER A 23 32.56 -2.26 -10.28
C SER A 23 32.12 -1.19 -9.30
N TYR A 24 32.45 0.07 -9.58
CA TYR A 24 31.75 1.21 -9.00
C TYR A 24 30.29 1.05 -9.41
N GLY A 25 29.46 0.59 -8.47
CA GLY A 25 28.01 0.54 -8.62
C GLY A 25 27.50 1.95 -8.81
N MET A 26 27.47 2.41 -10.06
CA MET A 26 26.78 3.63 -10.45
C MET A 26 25.29 3.39 -10.18
N ASN A 27 24.82 3.80 -9.00
CA ASN A 27 23.40 3.87 -8.69
C ASN A 27 22.77 4.94 -9.58
N TYR A 28 22.39 4.56 -10.80
CA TYR A 28 21.59 5.40 -11.67
C TYR A 28 20.19 5.51 -11.07
N ILE A 29 19.95 6.59 -10.34
CA ILE A 29 18.61 6.97 -9.90
C ILE A 29 17.93 7.58 -11.13
N ALA A 30 16.93 6.88 -11.68
CA ALA A 30 16.13 7.45 -12.76
C ALA A 30 15.45 8.75 -12.27
N GLU A 31 15.31 9.73 -13.18
CA GLU A 31 14.67 11.01 -12.85
C GLU A 31 13.27 10.78 -12.25
N PRO A 32 12.91 11.50 -11.17
CA PRO A 32 11.59 11.41 -10.58
C PRO A 32 10.50 11.83 -11.57
N VAL A 33 9.49 10.99 -11.71
CA VAL A 33 8.30 11.21 -12.53
C VAL A 33 7.15 11.62 -11.62
N LEU A 34 6.53 12.77 -11.91
CA LEU A 34 5.29 13.18 -11.25
C LEU A 34 4.13 12.37 -11.80
N VAL A 35 3.40 11.68 -10.93
CA VAL A 35 2.24 10.85 -11.28
C VAL A 35 1.01 11.28 -10.50
N THR A 36 -0.16 11.13 -11.10
CA THR A 36 -1.45 11.39 -10.46
C THR A 36 -1.99 10.11 -9.82
N GLN A 37 -2.66 10.22 -8.67
CA GLN A 37 -3.43 9.15 -8.05
C GLN A 37 -4.91 9.28 -8.45
N PRO A 38 -5.44 8.45 -9.37
CA PRO A 38 -6.81 8.60 -9.85
C PRO A 38 -7.87 8.44 -8.76
N ALA A 39 -7.56 7.67 -7.70
CA ALA A 39 -8.44 7.45 -6.56
C ALA A 39 -8.76 8.72 -5.75
N TYR A 40 -7.93 9.76 -5.84
CA TYR A 40 -8.10 11.00 -5.09
C TYR A 40 -7.92 12.19 -6.03
N SER A 41 -9.00 12.94 -6.26
CA SER A 41 -8.98 14.09 -7.18
C SER A 41 -7.88 15.09 -6.80
N GLY A 42 -7.03 15.42 -7.78
CA GLY A 42 -5.93 16.38 -7.62
C GLY A 42 -4.69 15.86 -6.86
N MET A 43 -4.69 14.63 -6.35
CA MET A 43 -3.50 14.08 -5.69
C MET A 43 -2.44 13.68 -6.72
N SER A 44 -1.24 14.22 -6.56
CA SER A 44 -0.05 13.83 -7.33
C SER A 44 1.12 13.56 -6.39
N PHE A 45 2.01 12.67 -6.80
CA PHE A 45 3.22 12.33 -6.04
C PHE A 45 4.34 11.90 -6.99
N TYR A 46 5.58 11.98 -6.53
CA TYR A 46 6.74 11.59 -7.32
C TYR A 46 7.05 10.10 -7.14
N VAL A 47 7.38 9.45 -8.24
CA VAL A 47 7.93 8.10 -8.26
C VAL A 47 9.19 8.07 -9.11
N TYR A 48 10.13 7.22 -8.76
CA TYR A 48 11.31 6.95 -9.58
C TYR A 48 11.54 5.45 -9.65
N ARG A 49 12.33 5.01 -10.62
CA ARG A 49 12.64 3.58 -10.80
C ARG A 49 14.13 3.35 -10.59
N PRO A 50 14.55 2.85 -9.41
CA PRO A 50 15.92 2.37 -9.21
C PRO A 50 16.31 1.29 -10.23
N TYR A 51 17.60 1.17 -10.53
CA TYR A 51 18.10 0.19 -11.50
C TYR A 51 17.71 -1.26 -11.16
N ASN A 52 17.73 -1.62 -9.87
CA ASN A 52 17.37 -2.95 -9.38
C ASN A 52 15.86 -3.17 -9.25
N MET A 53 15.03 -2.18 -9.58
CA MET A 53 13.57 -2.29 -9.46
C MET A 53 13.00 -3.02 -10.69
N PRO A 54 12.13 -4.04 -10.52
CA PRO A 54 11.52 -4.73 -11.66
C PRO A 54 10.74 -3.79 -12.60
N ALA A 55 10.51 -4.23 -13.83
CA ALA A 55 9.68 -3.46 -14.76
C ALA A 55 8.24 -3.33 -14.22
N GLY A 56 7.63 -2.16 -14.39
CA GLY A 56 6.29 -1.86 -13.85
C GLY A 56 6.27 -1.53 -12.35
N TRP A 57 7.41 -1.57 -11.68
CA TRP A 57 7.58 -1.19 -10.28
C TRP A 57 8.40 0.08 -10.15
N PHE A 58 7.99 0.92 -9.20
CA PHE A 58 8.62 2.20 -8.89
C PHE A 58 8.73 2.36 -7.39
N VAL A 59 9.41 3.41 -6.95
CA VAL A 59 9.62 3.74 -5.55
C VAL A 59 9.16 5.19 -5.33
N THR A 60 8.42 5.43 -4.24
CA THR A 60 8.07 6.79 -3.80
C THR A 60 9.29 7.51 -3.22
N TYR A 61 9.21 8.83 -3.06
CA TYR A 61 10.33 9.60 -2.51
C TYR A 61 10.81 9.10 -1.13
N ASP A 62 9.88 8.65 -0.29
CA ASP A 62 10.10 8.06 1.03
C ASP A 62 10.49 6.56 1.01
N GLY A 63 10.73 5.98 -0.17
CA GLY A 63 11.38 4.68 -0.32
C GLY A 63 10.42 3.49 -0.42
N TYR A 64 9.11 3.68 -0.50
CA TYR A 64 8.16 2.57 -0.57
C TYR A 64 7.95 2.07 -2.02
N PRO A 65 7.95 0.75 -2.25
CA PRO A 65 7.65 0.19 -3.56
C PRO A 65 6.19 0.48 -3.93
N VAL A 66 5.95 0.85 -5.18
CA VAL A 66 4.62 1.11 -5.72
C VAL A 66 4.49 0.58 -7.15
N THR A 67 3.27 0.22 -7.51
CA THR A 67 2.93 -0.17 -8.88
C THR A 67 1.54 0.33 -9.25
N ARG A 68 1.24 0.31 -10.55
CA ARG A 68 -0.06 0.70 -11.07
C ARG A 68 -0.93 -0.55 -11.22
N SER A 69 -2.10 -0.56 -10.61
CA SER A 69 -3.07 -1.64 -10.76
C SER A 69 -3.70 -1.63 -12.17
N SER A 70 -4.41 -2.70 -12.53
CA SER A 70 -5.15 -2.79 -13.79
C SER A 70 -6.21 -1.70 -13.95
N ALA A 71 -6.76 -1.19 -12.83
CA ALA A 71 -7.68 -0.05 -12.81
C ALA A 71 -6.96 1.31 -12.88
N GLY A 72 -5.63 1.33 -13.03
CA GLY A 72 -4.85 2.56 -13.16
C GLY A 72 -4.50 3.26 -11.84
N ASN A 73 -4.96 2.72 -10.70
CA ASN A 73 -4.66 3.25 -9.36
C ASN A 73 -3.24 2.87 -8.92
N TRP A 74 -2.55 3.79 -8.26
CA TRP A 74 -1.25 3.48 -7.66
C TRP A 74 -1.46 2.81 -6.31
N VAL A 75 -0.81 1.66 -6.12
CA VAL A 75 -0.89 0.87 -4.88
C VAL A 75 0.52 0.62 -4.33
N TYR A 76 0.63 0.55 -3.01
CA TYR A 76 1.88 0.13 -2.37
C TYR A 76 2.19 -1.33 -2.70
N GLY A 77 3.47 -1.68 -2.71
CA GLY A 77 3.96 -3.03 -2.83
C GLY A 77 4.31 -3.64 -1.49
N VAL A 78 4.28 -4.97 -1.44
CA VAL A 78 4.91 -5.76 -0.39
C VAL A 78 6.01 -6.60 -1.00
N GLN A 79 7.09 -6.82 -0.25
CA GLN A 79 8.15 -7.73 -0.67
C GLN A 79 7.69 -9.16 -0.41
N GLY A 80 7.56 -9.94 -1.49
CA GLY A 80 7.34 -11.38 -1.43
C GLY A 80 8.65 -12.15 -1.23
N GLY A 81 8.56 -13.48 -1.38
CA GLY A 81 9.75 -14.34 -1.38
C GLY A 81 10.69 -14.06 -2.56
N ALA A 82 11.99 -14.29 -2.34
CA ALA A 82 13.03 -14.24 -3.38
C ALA A 82 13.14 -12.91 -4.16
N GLY A 83 12.81 -11.77 -3.53
CA GLY A 83 12.96 -10.44 -4.13
C GLY A 83 11.85 -10.06 -5.12
N VAL A 84 10.76 -10.83 -5.17
CA VAL A 84 9.56 -10.50 -5.95
C VAL A 84 8.73 -9.46 -5.22
N TYR A 85 8.19 -8.46 -5.93
CA TYR A 85 7.22 -7.52 -5.38
C TYR A 85 5.79 -7.92 -5.75
N LEU A 86 4.88 -7.82 -4.80
CA LEU A 86 3.45 -8.06 -4.99
C LEU A 86 2.68 -6.78 -4.69
N ALA A 87 1.66 -6.49 -5.50
CA ALA A 87 0.76 -5.38 -5.23
C ALA A 87 0.01 -5.62 -3.91
N SER A 88 0.06 -4.64 -3.02
CA SER A 88 -0.78 -4.64 -1.83
C SER A 88 -2.21 -4.20 -2.16
N GLY A 89 -3.11 -4.35 -1.20
CA GLY A 89 -4.45 -3.77 -1.27
C GLY A 89 -4.53 -2.30 -0.86
N TYR A 90 -3.42 -1.62 -0.56
CA TYR A 90 -3.42 -0.23 -0.09
C TYR A 90 -3.13 0.73 -1.23
N VAL A 91 -4.09 1.63 -1.50
CA VAL A 91 -3.90 2.73 -2.45
C VAL A 91 -2.89 3.73 -1.88
N VAL A 92 -1.98 4.25 -2.70
CA VAL A 92 -1.00 5.26 -2.27
C VAL A 92 -1.74 6.50 -1.76
N GLY A 93 -1.40 6.94 -0.54
CA GLY A 93 -2.11 8.01 0.19
C GLY A 93 -3.22 7.54 1.14
N SER A 94 -3.65 6.27 1.08
CA SER A 94 -4.75 5.74 1.90
C SER A 94 -4.36 5.43 3.35
N VAL A 95 -3.06 5.23 3.60
CA VAL A 95 -2.46 4.84 4.87
C VAL A 95 -1.13 5.56 5.06
N VAL A 96 -0.70 5.67 6.32
CA VAL A 96 0.68 6.01 6.67
C VAL A 96 1.50 4.72 6.54
N PRO A 97 2.43 4.59 5.59
CA PRO A 97 3.06 3.29 5.30
C PRO A 97 3.78 2.67 6.50
N MET A 98 4.49 3.48 7.28
CA MET A 98 5.18 3.05 8.50
C MET A 98 4.25 2.48 9.60
N SER A 99 2.94 2.75 9.55
CA SER A 99 1.97 2.15 10.47
C SER A 99 1.43 0.79 9.98
N VAL A 100 1.86 0.32 8.81
CA VAL A 100 1.42 -0.94 8.21
C VAL A 100 2.65 -1.87 8.08
N PRO A 101 2.82 -2.86 8.98
CA PRO A 101 4.08 -3.62 9.11
C PRO A 101 4.58 -4.32 7.83
N GLN A 102 3.68 -4.68 6.92
CA GLN A 102 4.03 -5.34 5.66
C GLN A 102 4.57 -4.37 4.59
N LEU A 103 4.36 -3.05 4.76
CA LEU A 103 4.87 -2.03 3.85
C LEU A 103 6.27 -1.62 4.33
N VAL A 104 7.28 -2.13 3.64
CA VAL A 104 8.69 -1.92 3.97
C VAL A 104 9.34 -1.11 2.86
N THR A 105 10.25 -0.21 3.23
CA THR A 105 11.03 0.57 2.27
C THR A 105 12.00 -0.34 1.52
N VAL A 106 12.24 -0.02 0.25
CA VAL A 106 13.32 -0.66 -0.50
C VAL A 106 14.63 -0.20 0.12
N VAL A 107 15.44 -1.14 0.63
CA VAL A 107 16.80 -0.84 1.10
C VAL A 107 17.59 -0.36 -0.11
N GLN A 108 17.78 0.95 -0.22
CA GLN A 108 18.76 1.50 -1.14
C GLN A 108 20.13 1.28 -0.52
N PRO A 109 21.16 0.92 -1.31
CA PRO A 109 22.52 1.13 -0.86
C PRO A 109 22.65 2.63 -0.57
N GLN A 110 22.73 2.98 0.72
CA GLN A 110 22.85 4.36 1.15
C GLN A 110 24.06 4.98 0.47
N MET A 111 23.92 6.21 -0.05
CA MET A 111 25.07 7.07 -0.15
C MET A 111 25.55 7.30 1.29
N THR A 112 26.67 6.70 1.65
CA THR A 112 27.32 6.94 2.94
C THR A 112 27.82 8.39 2.93
N GLU A 113 27.00 9.34 3.36
CA GLU A 113 27.53 10.54 3.98
C GLU A 113 27.96 10.14 5.39
N THR A 114 29.27 10.05 5.58
CA THR A 114 29.90 9.79 6.88
C THR A 114 29.65 10.99 7.78
N GLN A 115 28.46 11.10 8.38
CA GLN A 115 28.27 11.97 9.53
C GLN A 115 28.82 11.25 10.76
N PRO A 116 29.72 11.89 11.54
CA PRO A 116 30.17 11.30 12.80
C PRO A 116 28.97 11.18 13.74
N VAL A 117 28.65 9.93 14.12
CA VAL A 117 27.63 9.62 15.12
C VAL A 117 28.10 10.16 16.46
N MET A 118 27.56 11.31 16.88
CA MET A 118 27.66 11.76 18.25
C MET A 118 26.62 10.94 19.05
N MET A 119 27.08 9.96 19.82
CA MET A 119 26.22 9.16 20.69
C MET A 119 25.56 10.06 21.74
N GLU A 120 24.31 10.44 21.51
CA GLU A 120 23.47 10.98 22.58
C GLU A 120 23.03 9.83 23.50
N PRO A 121 23.11 10.00 24.83
CA PRO A 121 22.64 8.98 25.77
C PRO A 121 21.13 8.77 25.59
N GLN A 122 20.75 7.58 25.12
CA GLN A 122 19.35 7.17 25.05
C GLN A 122 18.80 7.06 26.47
N MET A 123 18.01 8.06 26.90
CA MET A 123 17.16 7.92 28.07
C MET A 123 16.14 6.81 27.79
N MET A 124 16.09 5.82 28.68
CA MET A 124 15.16 4.70 28.62
C MET A 124 13.72 5.21 28.60
N VAL A 125 13.06 5.08 27.45
CA VAL A 125 11.61 5.28 27.34
C VAL A 125 10.94 4.10 28.02
N ALA A 126 10.23 4.36 29.10
CA ALA A 126 9.45 3.35 29.82
C ALA A 126 8.52 2.59 28.86
N PRO A 127 8.34 1.26 29.02
CA PRO A 127 7.47 0.49 28.15
C PRO A 127 6.05 1.03 28.24
N GLN A 128 5.56 1.60 27.15
CA GLN A 128 4.15 1.93 27.01
C GLN A 128 3.36 0.64 27.13
N ALA A 129 2.39 0.62 28.04
CA ALA A 129 1.48 -0.50 28.21
C ALA A 129 0.81 -0.81 26.87
N THR A 130 1.12 -1.96 26.28
CA THR A 130 0.41 -2.52 25.13
C THR A 130 -1.01 -2.86 25.59
N VAL A 131 -1.93 -1.92 25.41
CA VAL A 131 -3.36 -2.21 25.45
C VAL A 131 -3.62 -3.14 24.27
N LEU A 132 -3.95 -4.40 24.55
CA LEU A 132 -4.35 -5.35 23.51
C LEU A 132 -5.49 -4.71 22.71
N PRO A 133 -5.40 -4.65 21.37
CA PRO A 133 -6.49 -4.11 20.57
C PRO A 133 -7.72 -4.99 20.80
N SER A 134 -8.75 -4.42 21.43
CA SER A 134 -10.04 -5.07 21.60
C SER A 134 -10.59 -5.39 20.22
N VAL A 135 -10.93 -6.65 19.96
CA VAL A 135 -11.50 -7.07 18.68
C VAL A 135 -12.80 -6.28 18.44
N PRO A 136 -12.92 -5.53 17.33
CA PRO A 136 -14.11 -4.75 17.07
C PRO A 136 -15.36 -5.62 16.98
N GLY A 137 -16.44 -5.22 17.64
CA GLY A 137 -17.69 -5.98 17.66
C GLY A 137 -18.33 -6.18 16.28
N TRP A 138 -18.01 -5.32 15.30
CA TRP A 138 -18.49 -5.48 13.93
C TRP A 138 -17.90 -6.71 13.20
N LEU A 139 -16.74 -7.24 13.64
CA LEU A 139 -16.17 -8.47 13.06
C LEU A 139 -17.02 -9.71 13.37
N ALA A 140 -17.77 -9.68 14.47
CA ALA A 140 -18.70 -10.74 14.85
C ALA A 140 -20.13 -10.49 14.32
N ASN A 141 -20.38 -9.38 13.61
CA ASN A 141 -21.69 -9.04 13.10
C ASN A 141 -21.88 -9.60 11.68
N ASP A 142 -22.72 -10.61 11.53
CA ASP A 142 -23.00 -11.26 10.24
C ASP A 142 -23.52 -10.29 9.17
N ASN A 143 -24.32 -9.29 9.56
CA ASN A 143 -24.81 -8.28 8.62
C ASN A 143 -23.69 -7.37 8.14
N PHE A 144 -22.65 -7.16 8.94
CA PHE A 144 -21.46 -6.45 8.49
C PHE A 144 -20.63 -7.35 7.57
N THR A 145 -20.26 -8.54 8.06
CA THR A 145 -19.27 -9.43 7.42
C THR A 145 -19.77 -10.08 6.14
N VAL A 146 -21.08 -10.04 5.84
CA VAL A 146 -21.63 -10.43 4.53
C VAL A 146 -20.92 -9.74 3.37
N VAL A 147 -20.40 -8.52 3.60
CA VAL A 147 -19.62 -7.75 2.62
C VAL A 147 -18.41 -8.50 2.09
N SER A 148 -17.80 -9.39 2.89
CA SER A 148 -16.65 -10.22 2.50
C SER A 148 -16.94 -11.18 1.34
N LYS A 149 -18.22 -11.48 1.09
CA LYS A 149 -18.67 -12.40 0.03
C LYS A 149 -19.08 -11.65 -1.24
N TRP A 150 -18.97 -10.32 -1.27
CA TRP A 150 -19.49 -9.47 -2.33
C TRP A 150 -18.48 -9.22 -3.46
N GLY A 151 -17.47 -10.07 -3.67
CA GLY A 151 -16.39 -9.82 -4.65
C GLY A 151 -16.84 -9.59 -6.10
N ARG A 152 -18.08 -9.94 -6.46
CA ARG A 152 -18.68 -9.56 -7.75
C ARG A 152 -19.26 -8.14 -7.76
N MET A 153 -19.79 -7.67 -6.63
CA MET A 153 -20.51 -6.40 -6.47
C MET A 153 -19.64 -5.26 -5.94
N ILE A 154 -18.51 -5.55 -5.30
CA ILE A 154 -17.57 -4.55 -4.78
C ILE A 154 -16.13 -4.99 -5.02
N ASP A 155 -15.23 -4.02 -5.14
CA ASP A 155 -13.78 -4.23 -5.18
C ASP A 155 -13.01 -3.20 -4.32
N ARG A 156 -13.73 -2.27 -3.68
CA ARG A 156 -13.16 -1.16 -2.91
C ARG A 156 -13.88 -0.99 -1.59
N MET A 157 -13.12 -0.65 -0.56
CA MET A 157 -13.61 -0.28 0.75
C MET A 157 -12.94 1.00 1.26
N ALA A 158 -13.67 1.77 2.05
CA ALA A 158 -13.19 3.02 2.64
C ALA A 158 -13.93 3.33 3.94
N VAL A 159 -13.56 4.43 4.58
CA VAL A 159 -14.36 5.06 5.63
C VAL A 159 -14.70 6.49 5.23
N LEU A 160 -15.99 6.84 5.28
CA LEU A 160 -16.46 8.21 5.13
C LEU A 160 -15.93 9.06 6.30
N HIS A 161 -15.44 10.26 6.02
CA HIS A 161 -14.90 11.14 7.06
C HIS A 161 -16.00 11.67 7.99
N ARG A 162 -17.14 12.09 7.42
CA ARG A 162 -18.32 12.59 8.15
C ARG A 162 -19.62 12.21 7.42
N PRO A 163 -20.55 11.49 8.08
CA PRO A 163 -20.37 10.75 9.34
C PRO A 163 -19.32 9.65 9.19
N ARG A 164 -18.67 9.24 10.30
CA ARG A 164 -17.66 8.17 10.27
C ARG A 164 -18.33 6.82 10.08
N LEU A 165 -18.27 6.27 8.87
CA LEU A 165 -18.84 4.96 8.57
C LEU A 165 -18.10 4.24 7.43
N PRO A 166 -18.08 2.89 7.45
CA PRO A 166 -17.57 2.09 6.34
C PRO A 166 -18.37 2.27 5.05
N LEU A 167 -17.66 2.34 3.94
CA LEU A 167 -18.20 2.41 2.58
C LEU A 167 -17.62 1.27 1.73
N ALA A 168 -18.41 0.78 0.77
CA ALA A 168 -17.97 -0.21 -0.21
C ALA A 168 -18.61 0.02 -1.58
N TRP A 169 -17.87 -0.16 -2.67
CA TRP A 169 -18.37 0.03 -4.04
C TRP A 169 -17.49 -0.72 -5.07
N LYS A 170 -17.88 -0.64 -6.35
CA LYS A 170 -17.17 -1.26 -7.47
C LYS A 170 -16.64 -0.23 -8.45
N GLY A 171 -15.37 -0.37 -8.83
CA GLY A 171 -14.75 0.43 -9.87
C GLY A 171 -14.63 1.93 -9.54
N ASP A 172 -14.16 2.71 -10.50
CA ASP A 172 -14.00 4.16 -10.34
C ASP A 172 -15.29 4.94 -10.70
N LYS A 173 -16.22 4.29 -11.43
CA LYS A 173 -17.56 4.80 -11.76
C LYS A 173 -18.62 3.83 -11.23
N PRO A 174 -18.88 3.82 -9.93
CA PRO A 174 -19.83 2.90 -9.32
C PRO A 174 -21.25 3.20 -9.78
N GLU A 175 -22.04 2.15 -10.04
CA GLU A 175 -23.50 2.28 -10.15
C GLU A 175 -24.14 2.41 -8.76
N VAL A 176 -23.48 1.83 -7.75
CA VAL A 176 -23.99 1.70 -6.39
C VAL A 176 -22.86 1.87 -5.38
N ILE A 177 -23.11 2.63 -4.33
CA ILE A 177 -22.25 2.73 -3.13
C ILE A 177 -23.03 2.18 -1.94
N TYR A 178 -22.39 1.31 -1.17
CA TYR A 178 -22.94 0.76 0.06
C TYR A 178 -22.34 1.47 1.27
N GLY A 179 -23.17 1.87 2.23
CA GLY A 179 -22.72 2.47 3.48
C GLY A 179 -23.22 1.69 4.70
N TRP A 180 -22.31 1.33 5.59
CA TRP A 180 -22.68 0.62 6.81
C TRP A 180 -23.28 1.57 7.84
N THR A 181 -24.51 1.31 8.26
CA THR A 181 -25.27 2.17 9.19
C THR A 181 -25.27 1.68 10.63
N GLY A 182 -24.48 0.66 10.95
CA GLY A 182 -24.45 0.00 12.26
C GLY A 182 -25.34 -1.24 12.39
N LYS A 183 -26.35 -1.38 11.53
CA LYS A 183 -27.23 -2.57 11.49
C LYS A 183 -27.27 -3.27 10.14
N SER A 184 -27.24 -2.48 9.06
CA SER A 184 -27.29 -2.97 7.69
C SER A 184 -26.47 -2.08 6.76
N TRP A 185 -26.11 -2.64 5.61
CA TRP A 185 -25.56 -1.93 4.48
C TRP A 185 -26.67 -1.21 3.73
N TYR A 186 -26.64 0.12 3.76
CA TYR A 186 -27.55 0.97 3.00
C TYR A 186 -27.04 1.16 1.58
N GLN A 187 -27.93 0.99 0.60
CA GLN A 187 -27.61 1.07 -0.82
C GLN A 187 -27.93 2.46 -1.37
N MET A 188 -26.91 3.15 -1.89
CA MET A 188 -27.03 4.45 -2.56
C MET A 188 -26.82 4.25 -4.06
N ARG A 189 -27.81 4.63 -4.87
CA ARG A 189 -27.72 4.53 -6.34
C ARG A 189 -27.09 5.80 -6.92
N CYS A 190 -26.03 5.60 -7.69
CA CYS A 190 -25.40 6.68 -8.44
C CYS A 190 -26.25 6.99 -9.68
N ARG A 191 -26.45 8.28 -9.97
CA ARG A 191 -27.08 8.72 -11.21
C ARG A 191 -26.08 8.62 -12.36
N GLU A 192 -26.60 8.58 -13.58
CA GLU A 192 -25.76 8.59 -14.77
C GLU A 192 -24.86 9.84 -14.79
N GLY A 193 -23.55 9.63 -14.93
CA GLY A 193 -22.55 10.70 -14.93
C GLY A 193 -22.21 11.30 -13.56
N GLU A 194 -22.87 10.88 -12.48
CA GLU A 194 -22.60 11.37 -11.13
C GLU A 194 -21.32 10.73 -10.56
N SER A 195 -20.47 11.54 -9.94
CA SER A 195 -19.28 11.01 -9.26
C SER A 195 -19.65 10.32 -7.94
N PRO A 196 -18.78 9.43 -7.41
CA PRO A 196 -19.01 8.83 -6.09
C PRO A 196 -19.15 9.89 -4.98
N ALA A 197 -18.38 10.97 -5.09
CA ALA A 197 -18.45 12.14 -4.21
C ALA A 197 -19.84 12.80 -4.22
N GLU A 198 -20.40 13.06 -5.41
CA GLU A 198 -21.71 13.68 -5.56
C GLU A 198 -22.83 12.79 -5.00
N THR A 199 -22.75 11.49 -5.25
CA THR A 199 -23.68 10.50 -4.67
C THR A 199 -23.63 10.55 -3.15
N LEU A 200 -22.43 10.57 -2.56
CA LEU A 200 -22.26 10.66 -1.11
C LEU A 200 -22.78 11.99 -0.54
N LYS A 201 -22.56 13.12 -1.22
CA LYS A 201 -23.10 14.43 -0.80
C LYS A 201 -24.63 14.39 -0.71
N ARG A 202 -25.29 13.74 -1.68
CA ARG A 202 -26.75 13.62 -1.73
C ARG A 202 -27.32 12.76 -0.60
N HIS A 203 -26.60 11.72 -0.19
CA HIS A 203 -27.04 10.76 0.83
C HIS A 203 -26.47 11.00 2.24
N VAL A 204 -25.59 12.00 2.44
CA VAL A 204 -24.91 12.24 3.73
C VAL A 204 -25.89 12.46 4.89
N TYR A 205 -27.02 13.13 4.62
CA TYR A 205 -28.07 13.37 5.61
C TYR A 205 -28.73 12.07 6.06
N GLU A 206 -29.10 11.21 5.11
CA GLU A 206 -29.74 9.92 5.38
C GLU A 206 -28.79 9.00 6.14
N LEU A 207 -27.53 8.92 5.71
CA LEU A 207 -26.48 8.18 6.40
C LEU A 207 -26.31 8.63 7.86
N THR A 208 -26.28 9.95 8.09
CA THR A 208 -26.16 10.53 9.44
C THR A 208 -27.38 10.17 10.28
N ARG A 209 -28.58 10.32 9.72
CA ARG A 209 -29.84 9.98 10.39
C ARG A 209 -29.88 8.50 10.78
N MET A 210 -29.56 7.59 9.85
CA MET A 210 -29.58 6.14 10.09
C MET A 210 -28.52 5.72 11.12
N ALA A 211 -27.30 6.26 11.03
CA ALA A 211 -26.24 5.98 12.01
C ALA A 211 -26.67 6.41 13.43
N ASN A 212 -27.25 7.60 13.57
CA ASN A 212 -27.75 8.09 14.85
C ASN A 212 -28.91 7.24 15.39
N GLN A 213 -29.87 6.88 14.54
CA GLN A 213 -31.00 5.99 14.92
C GLN A 213 -30.53 4.60 15.36
N ASN A 214 -29.41 4.12 14.80
CA ASN A 214 -28.81 2.85 15.17
C ASN A 214 -27.81 2.95 16.32
N ASN A 215 -27.60 4.16 16.89
CA ASN A 215 -26.57 4.45 17.88
C ASN A 215 -25.18 3.96 17.43
N PHE A 216 -24.91 4.05 16.14
CA PHE A 216 -23.68 3.57 15.53
C PHE A 216 -22.56 4.59 15.71
N LYS A 217 -21.41 4.10 16.17
CA LYS A 217 -20.18 4.89 16.31
C LYS A 217 -19.01 4.10 15.73
N TRP A 218 -18.19 4.78 14.94
CA TRP A 218 -16.99 4.23 14.34
C TRP A 218 -15.76 5.00 14.82
N ASN A 219 -14.76 4.30 15.34
CA ASN A 219 -13.56 4.93 15.88
C ASN A 219 -12.32 4.73 14.98
N ASP A 220 -11.19 5.32 15.38
CA ASP A 220 -9.95 5.23 14.62
C ASP A 220 -9.35 3.81 14.64
N SER A 221 -9.45 3.08 15.76
CA SER A 221 -9.02 1.68 15.83
C SER A 221 -9.83 0.74 14.94
N ASP A 222 -11.14 0.97 14.78
CA ASP A 222 -11.97 0.20 13.85
C ASP A 222 -11.51 0.44 12.42
N THR A 223 -11.10 1.67 12.11
CA THR A 223 -10.59 2.03 10.78
C THR A 223 -9.32 1.26 10.44
N SER A 224 -8.36 1.16 11.37
CA SER A 224 -7.12 0.42 11.10
C SER A 224 -7.39 -1.07 10.93
N VAL A 225 -8.29 -1.65 11.73
CA VAL A 225 -8.69 -3.05 11.59
C VAL A 225 -9.40 -3.30 10.25
N LEU A 226 -10.32 -2.42 9.84
CA LEU A 226 -10.96 -2.53 8.52
C LEU A 226 -9.96 -2.35 7.37
N ALA A 227 -8.99 -1.45 7.52
CA ALA A 227 -7.91 -1.26 6.55
C ALA A 227 -7.04 -2.51 6.40
N SER A 228 -6.75 -3.23 7.50
CA SER A 228 -6.06 -4.53 7.43
C SER A 228 -6.92 -5.64 6.87
N GLN A 229 -8.23 -5.62 7.12
CA GLN A 229 -9.14 -6.67 6.73
C GLN A 229 -9.57 -6.57 5.26
N SER A 230 -9.64 -5.37 4.69
CA SER A 230 -10.12 -5.15 3.31
C SER A 230 -9.27 -5.91 2.27
N PRO A 231 -7.93 -5.84 2.30
CA PRO A 231 -7.09 -6.63 1.39
C PRO A 231 -7.23 -8.15 1.59
N VAL A 232 -7.48 -8.61 2.82
CA VAL A 232 -7.71 -10.04 3.11
C VAL A 232 -9.00 -10.53 2.45
N TRP A 233 -10.02 -9.68 2.33
CA TRP A 233 -11.23 -9.96 1.54
C TRP A 233 -11.06 -9.74 0.03
N GLY A 234 -9.88 -9.33 -0.43
CA GLY A 234 -9.60 -9.05 -1.83
C GLY A 234 -10.06 -7.67 -2.30
N TYR A 235 -10.30 -6.73 -1.38
CA TYR A 235 -10.73 -5.37 -1.69
C TYR A 235 -9.60 -4.36 -1.55
N LEU A 236 -9.59 -3.36 -2.42
CA LEU A 236 -8.71 -2.21 -2.30
C LEU A 236 -9.17 -1.32 -1.14
N TRP A 237 -8.24 -1.01 -0.24
CA TRP A 237 -8.43 -0.01 0.79
C TRP A 237 -8.17 1.39 0.22
N MET A 238 -9.23 2.17 0.16
CA MET A 238 -9.26 3.54 -0.36
C MET A 238 -9.09 4.58 0.74
N GLY A 239 -8.79 4.18 1.98
CA GLY A 239 -8.53 5.13 3.06
C GLY A 239 -9.77 5.85 3.56
N ARG A 240 -9.56 7.07 4.06
CA ARG A 240 -10.63 7.96 4.47
C ARG A 240 -11.03 8.87 3.34
N ILE A 241 -12.31 8.82 2.99
CA ILE A 241 -12.88 9.62 1.92
C ILE A 241 -13.75 10.71 2.49
N ALA A 242 -13.52 11.94 2.05
CA ALA A 242 -14.48 13.03 2.22
C ALA A 242 -15.33 13.10 0.95
N PRO A 243 -16.61 13.53 1.02
CA PRO A 243 -17.44 13.71 -0.16
C PRO A 243 -16.87 14.69 -1.20
N ILE A 244 -15.80 15.42 -0.89
CA ILE A 244 -15.11 16.32 -1.81
C ILE A 244 -13.90 15.69 -2.51
N ASN A 245 -13.44 14.50 -2.07
CA ASN A 245 -12.16 13.92 -2.47
C ASN A 245 -12.28 12.71 -3.42
N LEU A 246 -13.49 12.38 -3.86
CA LEU A 246 -13.79 11.25 -4.77
C LEU A 246 -14.19 11.73 -6.17
#